data_AF-A0A1A8UIC8-F1
#
_entry.id   AF-A0A1A8UIC8-F1
#
_cell.length_a   1.000
_cell.length_b   1.000
_cell.length_c   1.000
_cell.angle_alpha   90.00
_cell.angle_beta   90.00
_cell.angle_gamma   90.00
#
_symmetry.space_group_name_H-M   'P 1'
#
loop_
_entity.id
_entity.type
_entity.pdbx_description
1 polymer ?
#
loop_
_entity_poly.entity_id
_entity_poly.type
_entity_poly.pdbx_seq_one_letter_code
_entity_poly.pdbx_strand_id
1 'polypeptide(L)'
;SDPYVIIRCEGQKVRSVVHKSTCSPAFNTKAVFYRKKSSRPISIEIYNSNVLTDSFLGQVTLAAEQGRVQKTLHLKDKGDRQDNDLPGTVTLSIETSSVLTSI
;
A
#
# COMPACT_ATOMS: atom_id res chain seq x y z
N SER A 1 13.07 13.15 -1.05
CA SER A 1 11.64 13.06 -0.71
C SER A 1 11.50 12.66 0.75
N ASP A 2 10.36 12.99 1.36
CA ASP A 2 9.93 12.59 2.69
C ASP A 2 8.74 11.60 2.60
N PRO A 3 8.96 10.37 2.10
CA PRO A 3 7.86 9.47 1.79
C PRO A 3 7.16 8.87 3.02
N TYR A 4 5.86 8.60 2.87
CA TYR A 4 5.05 7.77 3.77
C TYR A 4 4.04 6.93 2.99
N VAL A 5 3.53 5.86 3.60
CA VAL A 5 2.56 4.95 3.00
C VAL A 5 1.21 5.03 3.72
N ILE A 6 0.12 4.92 2.96
CA ILE A 6 -1.24 4.70 3.46
C ILE A 6 -1.70 3.34 2.94
N ILE A 7 -2.02 2.43 3.86
CA ILE A 7 -2.64 1.13 3.54
C ILE A 7 -4.14 1.28 3.79
N ARG A 8 -4.96 1.00 2.77
CA ARG A 8 -6.43 1.08 2.85
C ARG A 8 -7.07 -0.26 2.62
N CYS A 9 -8.05 -0.59 3.45
CA CYS A 9 -8.87 -1.78 3.30
C CYS A 9 -10.29 -1.50 3.80
N GLU A 10 -11.30 -1.71 2.95
CA GLU A 10 -12.73 -1.58 3.30
C GLU A 10 -13.12 -0.25 4.00
N GLY A 11 -12.45 0.85 3.67
CA GLY A 11 -12.69 2.17 4.27
C GLY A 11 -11.88 2.45 5.54
N GLN A 12 -11.22 1.44 6.11
CA GLN A 12 -10.20 1.62 7.13
C GLN A 12 -8.85 1.98 6.47
N LYS A 13 -8.03 2.73 7.20
CA LYS A 13 -6.70 3.11 6.74
C LYS A 13 -5.68 3.10 7.88
N VAL A 14 -4.46 2.68 7.57
CA VAL A 14 -3.28 2.81 8.43
C VAL A 14 -2.26 3.66 7.68
N ARG A 15 -1.67 4.64 8.37
CA ARG A 15 -0.63 5.52 7.82
C ARG A 15 0.68 5.25 8.53
N SER A 16 1.78 5.13 7.78
CA SER A 16 3.12 5.03 8.35
C SER A 16 3.60 6.36 8.93
N VAL A 17 4.72 6.31 9.64
CA VAL A 17 5.53 7.50 9.87
C VAL A 17 6.09 8.05 8.55
N VAL A 18 6.47 9.32 8.56
CA VAL A 18 7.18 9.96 7.47
C VAL A 18 8.66 9.63 7.58
N HIS A 19 9.24 9.10 6.51
CA HIS A 19 10.68 8.85 6.42
C HIS A 19 11.34 10.04 5.73
N LYS A 20 12.19 10.77 6.46
CA LYS A 20 12.81 12.00 5.93
C LYS A 20 13.97 11.71 4.98
N SER A 21 14.08 12.51 3.92
CA SER A 21 15.24 12.61 3.02
C SER A 21 15.69 11.27 2.43
N THR A 22 14.75 10.49 1.92
CA THR A 22 15.02 9.18 1.29
C THR A 22 14.16 8.94 0.05
N CYS A 23 14.72 8.19 -0.92
CA CYS A 23 14.01 7.66 -2.08
C CYS A 23 13.83 6.13 -2.00
N SER A 24 14.35 5.49 -0.94
CA SER A 24 14.25 4.04 -0.71
C SER A 24 13.87 3.78 0.76
N PRO A 25 12.68 4.23 1.19
CA PRO A 25 12.24 4.08 2.57
C PRO A 25 11.94 2.61 2.91
N ALA A 26 12.50 2.14 4.03
CA ALA A 26 12.04 0.90 4.67
C ALA A 26 10.86 1.23 5.60
N PHE A 27 9.64 1.26 5.05
CA PHE A 27 8.45 1.65 5.81
C PHE A 27 8.15 0.73 6.99
N ASN A 28 8.39 -0.59 6.85
CA ASN A 28 8.14 -1.63 7.85
C ASN A 28 6.78 -1.53 8.55
N THR A 29 5.80 -0.91 7.89
CA THR A 29 4.49 -0.64 8.44
C THR A 29 3.64 -1.90 8.32
N LYS A 30 3.15 -2.38 9.46
CA LYS A 30 2.28 -3.55 9.55
C LYS A 30 0.88 -3.09 9.89
N ALA A 31 -0.11 -3.72 9.28
CA ALA A 31 -1.51 -3.45 9.53
C ALA A 31 -2.30 -4.77 9.48
N VAL A 32 -3.24 -4.92 10.40
CA VAL A 32 -4.21 -6.01 10.40
C VAL A 32 -5.59 -5.40 10.18
N PHE A 33 -6.30 -5.90 9.17
CA PHE A 33 -7.65 -5.43 8.84
C PHE A 33 -8.62 -6.59 8.96
N TYR A 34 -9.71 -6.38 9.70
CA TYR A 34 -10.85 -7.29 9.68
C TYR A 34 -11.77 -6.92 8.53
N ARG A 35 -12.06 -7.91 7.69
CA ARG A 35 -12.71 -7.73 6.39
C ARG A 35 -14.02 -8.47 6.34
N LYS A 36 -15.08 -7.79 5.91
CA LYS A 36 -16.40 -8.39 5.65
C LYS A 36 -16.58 -8.76 4.18
N LYS A 37 -15.89 -8.08 3.27
CA LYS A 37 -16.04 -8.23 1.82
C LYS A 37 -14.70 -8.61 1.20
N SER A 38 -14.32 -9.89 1.26
CA SER A 38 -13.05 -10.42 0.74
C SER A 38 -12.75 -10.06 -0.73
N SER A 39 -13.79 -9.77 -1.52
CA SER A 39 -13.66 -9.32 -2.91
C SER A 39 -13.11 -7.90 -3.09
N ARG A 40 -13.14 -7.04 -2.06
CA ARG A 40 -12.58 -5.69 -2.16
C ARG A 40 -11.04 -5.75 -2.18
N PRO A 41 -10.34 -4.97 -3.01
CA PRO A 41 -8.90 -5.00 -2.97
C PRO A 41 -8.34 -4.22 -1.78
N ILE A 42 -7.08 -4.49 -1.45
CA ILE A 42 -6.26 -3.67 -0.57
C ILE A 42 -5.53 -2.64 -1.46
N SER A 43 -5.61 -1.37 -1.09
CA SER A 43 -4.87 -0.28 -1.76
C SER A 43 -3.70 0.15 -0.90
N ILE A 44 -2.54 0.30 -1.52
CA ILE A 44 -1.32 0.81 -0.91
C ILE A 44 -0.94 2.06 -1.68
N GLU A 45 -1.05 3.22 -1.02
CA GLU A 45 -0.77 4.52 -1.61
C GLU A 45 0.50 5.10 -0.99
N ILE A 46 1.37 5.66 -1.82
CA ILE A 46 2.62 6.27 -1.38
C ILE A 46 2.55 7.77 -1.67
N TYR A 47 2.97 8.55 -0.69
CA TYR A 47 2.97 10.00 -0.75
C TYR A 47 4.31 10.55 -0.33
N ASN A 48 4.66 11.72 -0.86
CA ASN A 48 5.75 12.55 -0.40
C ASN A 48 5.20 13.65 0.50
N SER A 49 5.66 13.72 1.75
CA SER A 49 5.25 14.80 2.65
C SER A 49 5.92 16.11 2.22
N ASN A 50 5.14 17.18 2.10
CA ASN A 50 5.66 18.51 1.79
C ASN A 50 5.09 19.55 2.77
N VAL A 51 5.71 20.73 2.81
CA VAL A 51 5.31 21.82 3.72
C VAL A 51 3.89 22.32 3.46
N LEU A 52 3.45 22.35 2.20
CA LEU A 52 2.12 22.86 1.82
C LEU A 52 1.12 21.73 1.55
N THR A 53 1.40 20.89 0.55
CA THR A 53 0.50 19.80 0.13
C THR A 53 1.31 18.56 -0.21
N ASP A 54 0.96 17.44 0.42
CA ASP A 54 1.60 16.16 0.17
C ASP A 54 1.36 15.70 -1.29
N SER A 55 2.44 15.32 -1.98
CA SER A 55 2.38 14.85 -3.37
C SER A 55 2.11 13.36 -3.40
N PHE A 56 1.22 12.92 -4.28
CA PHE A 56 1.04 11.50 -4.54
C PHE A 56 2.20 10.97 -5.39
N LEU A 57 2.81 9.87 -4.95
CA LEU A 57 3.93 9.22 -5.64
C LEU A 57 3.51 7.97 -6.41
N GLY A 58 2.37 7.39 -6.07
CA GLY A 58 1.86 6.20 -6.75
C GLY A 58 1.06 5.29 -5.83
N GLN A 59 0.38 4.33 -6.42
CA GLN A 59 -0.38 3.31 -5.70
C GLN A 59 -0.21 1.93 -6.31
N VAL A 60 -0.49 0.91 -5.51
CA VAL A 60 -0.75 -0.45 -6.00
C VAL A 60 -2.02 -0.99 -5.35
N THR A 61 -2.77 -1.75 -6.14
CA THR A 61 -4.01 -2.37 -5.72
C THR A 61 -3.86 -3.88 -5.85
N LEU A 62 -4.17 -4.60 -4.78
CA LEU A 62 -4.01 -6.05 -4.71
C LEU A 62 -5.31 -6.72 -4.30
N ALA A 63 -5.65 -7.79 -5.01
CA ALA A 63 -6.63 -8.75 -4.50
C ALA A 63 -6.05 -9.39 -3.24
N ALA A 64 -6.82 -9.44 -2.16
CA ALA A 64 -6.41 -10.16 -0.96
C ALA A 64 -6.85 -11.61 -1.06
N GLU A 65 -6.17 -12.34 -1.95
CA GLU A 65 -6.36 -13.77 -2.10
C GLU A 65 -5.95 -14.48 -0.81
N GLN A 66 -6.57 -15.63 -0.53
CA GLN A 66 -6.24 -16.42 0.65
C GLN A 66 -4.78 -16.89 0.62
N GLY A 67 -4.17 -16.94 1.80
CA GLY A 67 -2.79 -17.35 1.98
C GLY A 67 -1.83 -16.16 2.06
N ARG A 68 -0.54 -16.48 1.95
CA ARG A 68 0.56 -15.53 2.07
C ARG A 68 1.16 -15.24 0.71
N VAL A 69 1.27 -13.96 0.38
CA VAL A 69 1.87 -13.46 -0.85
C VAL A 69 2.95 -12.44 -0.50
N GLN A 70 4.13 -12.60 -1.10
CA GLN A 70 5.17 -11.58 -1.11
C GLN A 70 5.44 -11.18 -2.55
N LYS A 71 5.31 -9.89 -2.85
CA LYS A 71 5.47 -9.41 -4.23
C LYS A 71 6.06 -8.00 -4.26
N THR A 72 6.92 -7.78 -5.24
CA THR A 72 7.37 -6.44 -5.64
C THR A 72 6.54 -5.98 -6.83
N LEU A 73 5.99 -4.77 -6.73
CA LEU A 73 5.06 -4.22 -7.71
C LEU A 73 5.51 -2.83 -8.13
N HIS A 74 5.28 -2.52 -9.40
CA HIS A 74 5.45 -1.17 -9.92
C HIS A 74 4.34 -0.27 -9.43
N LEU A 75 4.71 0.95 -9.05
CA LEU A 75 3.76 1.98 -8.66
C LEU A 75 2.96 2.43 -9.88
N LYS A 76 1.69 2.74 -9.66
CA LYS A 76 0.80 3.25 -10.71
C LYS A 76 0.23 4.61 -10.34
N ASP A 77 -0.05 5.43 -11.34
CA ASP A 77 -0.72 6.71 -11.14
C ASP A 77 -2.22 6.56 -10.83
N LYS A 78 -2.89 7.66 -10.47
CA LYS A 78 -4.33 7.73 -10.24
C LYS A 78 -5.09 7.63 -11.57
N GLY A 79 -5.32 6.40 -12.04
CA GLY A 79 -6.20 6.12 -13.15
C GLY A 79 -6.16 4.66 -13.60
N ASP A 80 -7.17 4.26 -14.39
CA ASP A 80 -7.31 2.91 -14.93
C ASP A 80 -6.81 2.81 -16.39
N ARG A 81 -5.94 3.74 -16.81
CA ARG A 81 -5.34 3.70 -18.15
C ARG A 81 -4.19 2.71 -18.13
N GLN A 82 -4.10 1.93 -19.21
CA GLN A 82 -3.18 0.81 -19.35
C GLN A 82 -1.69 1.22 -19.33
N ASP A 83 -1.40 2.53 -19.44
CA ASP A 83 -0.08 3.15 -19.49
C ASP A 83 0.14 4.12 -18.32
N ASN A 84 -0.16 3.67 -17.09
CA ASN A 84 -0.02 4.46 -15.85
C ASN A 84 1.16 4.02 -14.99
N ASP A 85 2.14 3.32 -15.56
CA ASP A 85 3.29 2.82 -14.81
C ASP A 85 4.18 4.00 -14.37
N LEU A 86 4.49 4.08 -13.09
CA LEU A 86 5.34 5.11 -12.52
C LEU A 86 6.73 4.53 -12.20
N PRO A 87 7.79 5.36 -12.30
CA PRO A 87 9.10 4.96 -11.85
C PRO A 87 9.07 4.75 -10.33
N GLY A 88 9.26 3.50 -9.91
CA GLY A 88 9.30 3.13 -8.50
C GLY A 88 8.61 1.81 -8.23
N THR A 89 9.08 1.08 -7.22
CA THR A 89 8.50 -0.19 -6.83
C THR A 89 8.23 -0.22 -5.33
N VAL A 90 7.29 -1.06 -4.94
CA VAL A 90 7.00 -1.38 -3.54
C VAL A 90 7.01 -2.88 -3.34
N THR A 91 7.69 -3.32 -2.28
CA THR A 91 7.69 -4.73 -1.88
C THR A 91 6.73 -4.90 -0.71
N LEU A 92 5.79 -5.82 -0.86
CA LEU A 92 4.71 -6.06 0.09
C LEU A 92 4.70 -7.53 0.51
N SER A 93 4.34 -7.78 1.77
CA SER A 93 3.97 -9.09 2.29
C SER A 93 2.54 -9.01 2.82
N ILE A 94 1.65 -9.79 2.26
CA ILE A 94 0.23 -9.83 2.62
C ILE A 94 -0.10 -11.26 3.04
N GLU A 95 -0.84 -11.39 4.13
CA GLU A 95 -1.39 -12.64 4.58
C GLU A 95 -2.88 -12.46 4.81
N THR A 96 -3.67 -13.28 4.12
CA THR A 96 -5.13 -13.25 4.22
C THR A 96 -5.62 -14.60 4.67
N SER A 97 -6.36 -14.64 5.78
CA SER A 97 -7.00 -15.84 6.30
C SER A 97 -8.48 -15.57 6.60
N SER A 98 -9.34 -16.55 6.29
CA SER A 98 -10.73 -16.58 6.76
C SER A 98 -10.88 -17.24 8.13
N VAL A 99 -9.80 -17.79 8.69
CA VAL A 99 -9.76 -18.45 9.98
C VAL A 99 -9.01 -17.54 10.96
N LEU A 100 -9.73 -17.04 11.97
CA LEU A 100 -9.22 -16.02 12.91
C LEU A 100 -8.06 -16.53 13.79
N THR A 101 -7.92 -17.86 13.94
CA THR A 101 -6.90 -18.50 14.78
C THR A 101 -5.57 -18.75 14.06
N SER A 102 -5.44 -18.36 12.80
CA SER A 102 -4.27 -18.66 11.95
C SER A 102 -3.40 -17.44 11.63
N ILE A 103 -3.52 -16.33 12.37
CA ILE A 103 -2.82 -15.06 12.12
C ILE A 103 -1.99 -14.65 13.34
#